data_AF-A0A965CLA2-F1
#
_entry.id   AF-A0A965CLA2-F1
#
_cell.length_a   1.000
_cell.length_b   1.000
_cell.length_c   1.000
_cell.angle_alpha   90.00
_cell.angle_beta   90.00
_cell.angle_gamma   90.00
#
_symmetry.space_group_name_H-M   'P 1'
#
loop_
_entity.id
_entity.type
_entity.pdbx_description
1 polymer ?
#
loop_
_entity_poly.entity_id
_entity_poly.type
_entity_poly.pdbx_seq_one_letter_code
_entity_poly.pdbx_strand_id
1 'polypeptide(L)'
;DGRVIGQMNDEAFTDLPLVVGEGANARATEFVAILDAAPDVKPLVKAGIRVGDRRWTLKLTSGLDVLLPEESPSEALQKFSTFLHDHKLADKDIVLVDLRYPDRVVLRLTEAAAAQREEQLKAKAKAKGGPA
;
A
#
# COMPACT_ATOMS: atom_id res chain seq x y z
N ASP A 1 8.12 25.81 16.46
CA ASP A 1 8.28 26.88 15.45
C ASP A 1 8.57 26.30 14.09
N GLY A 2 7.58 26.32 13.19
CA GLY A 2 7.71 25.81 11.84
C GLY A 2 8.45 26.82 10.96
N ARG A 3 9.59 26.42 10.40
CA ARG A 3 10.35 27.24 9.44
C ARG A 3 9.85 26.92 8.03
N VAL A 4 9.35 27.93 7.31
CA VAL A 4 8.93 27.79 5.92
C VAL A 4 10.18 27.54 5.05
N ILE A 5 10.20 26.44 4.30
CA ILE A 5 11.31 26.04 3.44
C ILE A 5 10.89 26.30 1.98
N GLY A 6 11.07 27.54 1.52
CA GLY A 6 10.94 27.93 0.10
C GLY A 6 9.51 28.01 -0.45
N GLN A 7 9.38 28.69 -1.60
CA GLN A 7 8.15 28.65 -2.41
C GLN A 7 8.12 27.36 -3.23
N MET A 8 6.97 26.69 -3.23
CA MET A 8 6.73 25.47 -3.99
C MET A 8 6.69 25.83 -5.49
N ASN A 9 7.79 25.57 -6.19
CA ASN A 9 7.81 25.58 -7.66
C ASN A 9 7.24 24.25 -8.14
N ASP A 10 5.93 24.20 -8.37
CA ASP A 10 5.16 22.97 -8.67
C ASP A 10 5.80 22.13 -9.78
N GLU A 11 6.32 22.75 -10.85
CA GLU A 11 6.88 22.03 -12.00
C GLU A 11 8.08 21.14 -11.66
N ALA A 12 8.94 21.56 -10.70
CA ALA A 12 10.15 20.81 -10.34
C ALA A 12 9.88 19.63 -9.39
N PHE A 13 8.70 19.59 -8.79
CA PHE A 13 8.37 18.64 -7.72
C PHE A 13 7.14 17.77 -8.00
N THR A 14 6.54 17.90 -9.20
CA THR A 14 5.34 17.15 -9.61
C THR A 14 5.48 15.63 -9.40
N ASP A 15 6.69 15.10 -9.58
CA ASP A 15 6.97 13.66 -9.52
C ASP A 15 7.47 13.18 -8.15
N LEU A 16 7.59 14.08 -7.15
CA LEU A 16 8.04 13.69 -5.82
C LEU A 16 6.86 13.21 -4.96
N PRO A 17 6.96 12.01 -4.35
CA PRO A 17 5.94 11.54 -3.43
C PRO A 17 5.85 12.45 -2.20
N LEU A 18 4.62 12.77 -1.80
CA LEU A 18 4.37 13.57 -0.61
C LEU A 18 4.70 12.78 0.67
N VAL A 19 5.35 13.42 1.65
CA VAL A 19 5.63 12.80 2.96
C VAL A 19 4.74 13.46 4.03
N VAL A 20 3.91 12.67 4.70
CA VAL A 20 2.87 13.14 5.63
C VAL A 20 2.97 12.46 6.99
N GLY A 21 2.68 13.19 8.06
CA GLY A 21 2.59 12.65 9.42
C GLY A 21 3.60 13.26 10.38
N GLU A 22 3.38 13.07 11.68
CA GLU A 22 4.31 13.52 12.72
C GLU A 22 5.67 12.82 12.58
N GLY A 23 6.75 13.62 12.65
CA GLY A 23 8.13 13.13 12.48
C GLY A 23 8.48 12.62 11.07
N ALA A 24 7.56 12.71 10.11
CA ALA A 24 7.78 12.17 8.76
C ALA A 24 8.89 12.92 8.01
N ASN A 25 9.01 14.23 8.22
CA ASN A 25 10.10 15.05 7.68
C ASN A 25 11.49 14.57 8.15
N ALA A 26 11.62 14.15 9.41
CA ALA A 26 12.88 13.64 9.96
C ALA A 26 13.24 12.24 9.45
N ARG A 27 12.27 11.51 8.88
CA ARG A 27 12.43 10.15 8.35
C ARG A 27 12.25 10.08 6.82
N ALA A 28 12.31 11.22 6.14
CA ALA A 28 12.20 11.25 4.68
C ALA A 28 13.28 10.39 3.99
N THR A 29 14.50 10.35 4.51
CA THR A 29 15.57 9.50 3.96
C THR A 29 15.26 8.00 4.06
N GLU A 30 14.66 7.57 5.17
CA GLU A 30 14.20 6.18 5.36
C GLU A 30 13.12 5.84 4.34
N PHE A 31 12.16 6.75 4.14
CA PHE A 31 11.12 6.60 3.13
C PHE A 31 11.69 6.48 1.71
N VAL A 32 12.65 7.32 1.34
CA VAL A 32 13.32 7.21 0.03
C VAL A 32 14.02 5.86 -0.13
N ALA A 33 14.73 5.39 0.91
CA ALA A 33 15.39 4.07 0.87
C ALA A 33 14.41 2.90 0.75
N ILE A 34 13.21 3.02 1.34
CA ILE A 34 12.12 2.05 1.13
C ILE A 34 11.71 2.03 -0.34
N LEU A 35 11.46 3.19 -0.95
CA LEU A 35 11.06 3.27 -2.36
C LEU A 35 12.14 2.79 -3.33
N ASP A 36 13.40 3.07 -3.04
CA ASP A 36 14.53 2.63 -3.87
C ASP A 36 14.69 1.10 -3.89
N ALA A 37 14.15 0.41 -2.89
CA ALA A 37 14.14 -1.06 -2.85
C ALA A 37 13.18 -1.69 -3.88
N ALA A 38 12.18 -0.94 -4.37
CA ALA A 38 11.20 -1.39 -5.38
C ALA A 38 11.00 -0.32 -6.47
N PRO A 39 11.93 -0.22 -7.45
CA PRO A 39 11.93 0.83 -8.46
C PRO A 39 10.69 0.85 -9.37
N ASP A 40 10.03 -0.29 -9.53
CA ASP A 40 8.77 -0.47 -10.26
C ASP A 40 7.55 0.04 -9.49
N VAL A 41 7.57 -0.03 -8.16
CA VAL A 41 6.50 0.48 -7.29
C VAL A 41 6.66 1.97 -7.03
N LYS A 42 7.90 2.46 -6.92
CA LYS A 42 8.22 3.88 -6.68
C LYS A 42 7.40 4.89 -7.52
N PRO A 43 7.28 4.77 -8.85
CA PRO A 43 6.50 5.72 -9.66
C PRO A 43 4.99 5.64 -9.40
N LEU A 44 4.51 4.59 -8.73
CA LEU A 44 3.11 4.44 -8.36
C LEU A 44 2.79 5.12 -7.02
N VAL A 45 3.79 5.55 -6.25
CA VAL A 45 3.58 6.10 -4.90
C VAL A 45 3.28 7.60 -4.99
N LYS A 46 2.06 7.97 -4.58
CA LYS A 46 1.63 9.37 -4.45
C LYS A 46 2.10 9.99 -3.13
N ALA A 47 2.06 9.21 -2.05
CA ALA A 47 2.47 9.69 -0.73
C ALA A 47 2.96 8.56 0.20
N GLY A 48 3.86 8.92 1.12
CA GLY A 48 4.20 8.14 2.31
C GLY A 48 3.59 8.79 3.55
N ILE A 49 2.79 8.05 4.29
CA ILE A 49 2.16 8.48 5.53
C ILE A 49 2.83 7.73 6.69
N ARG A 50 3.43 8.48 7.61
CA ARG A 50 4.02 7.90 8.81
C ARG A 50 2.98 7.80 9.92
N VAL A 51 2.80 6.60 10.45
CA VAL A 51 1.76 6.26 11.43
C VAL A 51 2.42 5.90 12.75
N GLY A 52 1.98 6.58 13.82
CA GLY A 52 2.38 6.31 15.19
C GLY A 52 3.88 6.45 15.48
N ASP A 53 4.62 7.21 14.65
CA ASP A 53 6.08 7.39 14.73
C ASP A 53 6.90 6.11 14.41
N ARG A 54 6.33 5.11 13.73
CA ARG A 54 7.00 3.79 13.56
C ARG A 54 6.75 3.11 12.21
N ARG A 55 5.59 3.28 11.62
CA ARG A 55 5.20 2.54 10.41
C ARG A 55 4.92 3.47 9.26
N TRP A 56 5.19 3.00 8.05
CA TRP A 56 4.81 3.69 6.83
C TRP A 56 3.56 3.06 6.21
N THR A 57 2.67 3.92 5.72
CA THR A 57 1.62 3.56 4.78
C THR A 57 1.92 4.26 3.47
N LEU A 58 2.03 3.51 2.38
CA LEU A 58 2.19 4.07 1.05
C LEU A 58 0.82 4.25 0.42
N LYS A 59 0.52 5.45 -0.05
CA LYS A 59 -0.67 5.73 -0.85
C LYS A 59 -0.29 5.72 -2.31
N LEU A 60 -0.83 4.80 -3.08
CA LEU A 60 -0.55 4.71 -4.51
C LEU A 60 -1.43 5.68 -5.31
N THR A 61 -1.02 5.99 -6.54
CA THR A 61 -1.77 6.83 -7.50
C THR A 61 -3.12 6.22 -7.87
N SER A 62 -3.26 4.89 -7.80
CA SER A 62 -4.52 4.16 -7.97
C SER A 62 -5.52 4.37 -6.82
N GLY A 63 -5.08 4.92 -5.69
CA GLY A 63 -5.87 5.02 -4.45
C GLY A 63 -5.67 3.84 -3.49
N LEU A 64 -4.92 2.79 -3.90
CA LEU A 64 -4.56 1.65 -3.06
C LEU A 64 -3.64 2.09 -1.91
N ASP A 65 -3.96 1.65 -0.69
CA ASP A 65 -3.08 1.83 0.46
C ASP A 65 -2.26 0.56 0.73
N VAL A 66 -0.94 0.70 0.87
CA VAL A 66 -0.01 -0.38 1.21
C VAL A 66 0.57 -0.14 2.59
N LEU A 67 0.23 -0.99 3.56
CA LEU A 67 0.67 -0.85 4.96
C LEU A 67 1.94 -1.66 5.14
N LEU A 68 3.04 -0.98 5.44
CA LEU A 68 4.34 -1.61 5.67
C LEU A 68 4.50 -2.05 7.12
N PRO A 69 5.27 -3.13 7.36
CA PRO A 69 5.75 -3.47 8.70
C PRO A 69 6.69 -2.38 9.23
N GLU A 70 6.89 -2.41 10.54
CA GLU A 70 7.93 -1.60 11.20
C GLU A 70 9.32 -2.17 10.91
N GLU A 71 9.45 -3.49 10.96
CA GLU A 71 10.69 -4.21 10.67
C GLU A 71 10.79 -4.52 9.18
N SER A 72 11.97 -4.26 8.59
CA SER A 72 12.28 -4.55 7.18
C SER A 72 11.25 -4.03 6.15
N PRO A 73 10.82 -2.76 6.20
CA PRO A 73 9.82 -2.22 5.26
C PRO A 73 10.25 -2.30 3.78
N SER A 74 11.54 -2.18 3.49
CA SER A 74 12.11 -2.32 2.14
C SER A 74 11.90 -3.73 1.57
N GLU A 75 12.13 -4.77 2.38
CA GLU A 75 11.92 -6.17 1.97
C GLU A 75 10.43 -6.45 1.74
N ALA A 76 9.56 -5.90 2.60
CA ALA A 76 8.12 -6.00 2.42
C ALA A 76 7.67 -5.35 1.10
N LEU A 77 8.23 -4.19 0.75
CA LEU A 77 7.90 -3.53 -0.51
C LEU A 77 8.38 -4.31 -1.74
N GLN A 78 9.53 -4.99 -1.66
CA GLN A 78 9.99 -5.90 -2.70
C GLN A 78 9.04 -7.09 -2.90
N LYS A 79 8.56 -7.69 -1.81
CA LYS A 79 7.54 -8.76 -1.88
C LYS A 79 6.25 -8.25 -2.53
N PHE A 80 5.86 -7.01 -2.22
CA PHE A 80 4.70 -6.39 -2.85
C PHE A 80 4.89 -6.17 -4.35
N SER A 81 6.08 -5.71 -4.80
CA SER A 81 6.43 -5.62 -6.22
C SER A 81 6.24 -6.95 -6.95
N THR A 82 6.75 -8.06 -6.38
CA THR A 82 6.55 -9.40 -6.94
C THR A 82 5.07 -9.77 -7.01
N PHE A 83 4.32 -9.53 -5.92
CA PHE A 83 2.89 -9.82 -5.84
C PHE A 83 2.07 -8.99 -6.85
N LEU A 84 2.45 -7.73 -7.09
CA LEU A 84 1.82 -6.84 -8.07
C LEU A 84 1.97 -7.36 -9.50
N HIS A 85 3.16 -7.86 -9.85
CA HIS A 85 3.44 -8.47 -11.15
C HIS A 85 2.68 -9.78 -11.35
N ASP A 86 2.69 -10.67 -10.34
CA ASP A 86 2.14 -12.02 -10.46
C ASP A 86 0.61 -12.03 -10.49
N HIS A 87 -0.03 -11.13 -9.74
CA HIS A 87 -1.48 -11.17 -9.48
C HIS A 87 -2.29 -10.04 -10.11
N LYS A 88 -1.65 -9.15 -10.89
CA LYS A 88 -2.32 -8.00 -11.53
C LYS A 88 -3.25 -7.24 -10.57
N LEU A 89 -2.77 -6.97 -9.35
CA LEU A 89 -3.56 -6.33 -8.28
C LEU A 89 -4.02 -4.90 -8.61
N ALA A 90 -3.66 -4.39 -9.77
CA ALA A 90 -4.22 -3.18 -10.35
C ALA A 90 -5.71 -3.30 -10.69
N ASP A 91 -6.31 -4.49 -10.58
CA ASP A 91 -7.76 -4.65 -10.66
C ASP A 91 -8.47 -3.95 -9.49
N LYS A 92 -9.52 -3.20 -9.83
CA LYS A 92 -10.24 -2.19 -9.03
C LYS A 92 -10.92 -2.69 -7.75
N ASP A 93 -10.67 -3.94 -7.38
CA ASP A 93 -11.37 -4.64 -6.32
C ASP A 93 -10.60 -4.64 -5.00
N ILE A 94 -9.36 -4.16 -4.96
CA ILE A 94 -8.54 -4.08 -3.74
C ILE A 94 -8.33 -2.61 -3.36
N VAL A 95 -8.63 -2.28 -2.10
CA VAL A 95 -8.45 -0.92 -1.55
C VAL A 95 -7.29 -0.83 -0.56
N LEU A 96 -6.85 -1.95 0.00
CA LEU A 96 -5.75 -2.00 0.95
C LEU A 96 -5.00 -3.32 0.88
N VAL A 97 -3.67 -3.25 0.92
CA VAL A 97 -2.75 -4.38 1.12
C VAL A 97 -1.99 -4.18 2.42
N ASP A 98 -2.08 -5.15 3.32
CA ASP A 98 -1.40 -5.12 4.62
C ASP A 98 -0.29 -6.16 4.66
N LEU A 99 0.95 -5.65 4.80
CA LEU A 99 2.18 -6.42 4.84
C LEU A 99 2.78 -6.47 6.25
N ARG A 100 2.03 -6.02 7.28
CA ARG A 100 2.52 -5.99 8.66
C ARG A 100 2.68 -7.36 9.28
N TYR A 101 2.13 -8.40 8.64
CA TYR A 101 2.23 -9.77 9.09
C TYR A 101 3.31 -10.50 8.29
N PRO A 102 4.31 -11.10 8.95
CA PRO A 102 5.45 -11.71 8.24
C PRO A 102 5.07 -13.00 7.50
N ASP A 103 3.99 -13.67 7.91
CA ASP A 103 3.55 -14.98 7.43
C ASP A 103 2.39 -14.91 6.42
N ARG A 104 1.81 -13.72 6.19
CA ARG A 104 0.62 -13.57 5.35
C ARG A 104 0.47 -12.16 4.79
N VAL A 105 -0.19 -12.05 3.65
CA VAL A 105 -0.66 -10.78 3.09
C VAL A 105 -2.16 -10.67 3.35
N VAL A 106 -2.61 -9.55 3.92
CA VAL A 106 -4.06 -9.29 4.11
C VAL A 106 -4.52 -8.27 3.08
N LEU A 107 -5.56 -8.64 2.34
CA LEU A 107 -6.17 -7.79 1.33
C LEU A 107 -7.53 -7.31 1.82
N ARG A 108 -7.82 -6.02 1.66
CA ARG A 108 -9.17 -5.48 1.80
C ARG A 108 -9.76 -5.24 0.42
N LEU A 109 -10.92 -5.82 0.18
CA LEU A 109 -11.66 -5.62 -1.04
C LEU A 109 -12.53 -4.35 -0.99
N THR A 110 -12.93 -3.85 -2.15
CA THR A 110 -14.06 -2.93 -2.25
C THR A 110 -15.33 -3.62 -1.72
N GLU A 111 -16.31 -2.83 -1.26
CA GLU A 111 -17.57 -3.38 -0.77
C GLU A 111 -18.28 -4.24 -1.83
N ALA A 112 -18.25 -3.80 -3.09
CA ALA A 112 -18.82 -4.54 -4.22
C ALA A 112 -18.13 -5.90 -4.43
N ALA A 113 -16.80 -5.92 -4.44
CA ALA A 113 -16.05 -7.16 -4.60
C ALA A 113 -16.19 -8.10 -3.39
N ALA A 114 -16.28 -7.55 -2.18
CA ALA A 114 -16.55 -8.33 -0.97
C ALA A 114 -17.92 -9.02 -1.05
N ALA A 115 -18.97 -8.30 -1.45
CA ALA A 115 -20.31 -8.87 -1.62
C ALA A 115 -20.33 -10.01 -2.65
N GLN A 116 -19.72 -9.81 -3.82
CA GLN A 116 -19.61 -10.85 -4.85
C GLN A 116 -18.85 -12.09 -4.34
N ARG A 117 -17.76 -11.89 -3.60
CA ARG A 117 -16.98 -13.00 -3.04
C ARG A 117 -17.79 -13.80 -2.03
N GLU A 118 -18.60 -13.13 -1.21
CA GLU A 118 -19.47 -13.78 -0.23
C GLU A 118 -20.54 -14.64 -0.90
N GLU A 119 -21.19 -14.13 -1.95
CA GLU A 119 -22.17 -14.88 -2.74
C GLU A 119 -21.55 -16.14 -3.36
N GLN A 120 -20.36 -16.02 -3.94
CA GLN A 120 -19.62 -17.16 -4.52
C GLN A 120 -19.28 -18.21 -3.46
N LEU A 121 -18.88 -17.80 -2.26
CA LEU A 121 -18.59 -18.73 -1.15
C LEU A 121 -19.86 -19.45 -0.69
N LYS A 122 -20.97 -18.73 -0.53
CA LYS A 122 -22.29 -19.30 -0.22
C LYS A 122 -22.75 -20.30 -1.28
N ALA A 123 -22.58 -19.98 -2.56
CA ALA A 123 -22.92 -20.87 -3.67
C ALA A 123 -22.06 -22.16 -3.65
N LYS A 124 -20.75 -22.04 -3.44
CA LYS A 124 -19.83 -23.20 -3.31
C LYS A 124 -20.17 -24.08 -2.10
N ALA A 125 -20.57 -23.49 -0.97
CA ALA A 125 -20.98 -24.24 0.21
C ALA A 125 -22.28 -25.03 -0.04
N LYS A 126 -23.28 -24.42 -0.69
CA LYS A 126 -24.54 -25.10 -1.07
C LYS A 126 -24.30 -26.25 -2.07
N ALA A 127 -23.41 -26.04 -3.05
CA ALA A 127 -23.07 -27.07 -4.03
C ALA A 127 -22.35 -28.29 -3.41
N LYS A 128 -21.60 -28.12 -2.32
CA LYS A 128 -20.95 -29.22 -1.58
C LYS A 128 -21.84 -29.91 -0.54
N GLY A 129 -23.03 -29.37 -0.27
CA GLY A 129 -23.96 -29.87 0.75
C GLY A 129 -25.32 -30.38 0.22
N GLY A 130 -25.49 -30.50 -1.11
CA GLY A 130 -26.69 -31.10 -1.72
C GLY A 130 -26.73 -32.62 -1.58
N PRO A 131 -27.91 -33.25 -1.42
CA PRO A 131 -28.14 -34.41 -0.55
C PRO A 131 -27.55 -35.73 -1.06
N ALA A 132 -27.15 -36.56 -0.09
CA ALA A 132 -26.89 -37.99 -0.23
C ALA A 132 -28.18 -38.78 -0.51
#